data_AF-A0A0G1DPJ1-F1
#
_entry.id   AF-A0A0G1DPJ1-F1
#
_cell.length_a   1.000
_cell.length_b   1.000
_cell.length_c   1.000
_cell.angle_alpha   90.00
_cell.angle_beta   90.00
_cell.angle_gamma   90.00
#
_symmetry.space_group_name_H-M   'P 1'
#
loop_
_entity.id
_entity.type
_entity.pdbx_description
1 polymer ?
#
loop_
_entity_poly.entity_id
_entity_poly.type
_entity_poly.pdbx_seq_one_letter_code
_entity_poly.pdbx_strand_id
1 'polypeptide(L)' 'MNENHVDPEIVSIYQSQGQRLIEVDESMCKEQAPGLKIIKAHLVEYDRYSHLIRHNPEILAQTILNLP' A
#
# COMPACT_ATOMS: atom_id res chain seq x y z
N MET A 1 -3.54 -3.09 -3.57
CA MET A 1 -3.41 -2.12 -2.47
C MET A 1 -2.79 -2.82 -1.29
N ASN A 2 -1.89 -2.12 -0.59
CA ASN A 2 -1.24 -2.71 0.58
C ASN A 2 -2.22 -2.80 1.76
N GLU A 3 -2.25 -3.96 2.41
CA GLU A 3 -2.99 -4.15 3.67
C GLU A 3 -2.08 -4.34 4.89
N ASN A 4 -0.76 -4.23 4.72
CA ASN A 4 0.18 -4.29 5.85
C ASN A 4 -0.09 -3.17 6.82
N HIS A 5 -0.09 -3.52 8.11
CA HIS A 5 0.16 -2.55 9.16
C HIS A 5 1.56 -1.95 8.96
N VAL A 6 1.65 -0.62 9.01
CA VAL A 6 2.92 0.10 9.00
C VAL A 6 3.14 0.64 10.40
N ASP A 7 4.30 0.32 11.00
CA ASP A 7 4.59 0.72 12.37
C ASP A 7 4.48 2.25 12.57
N PRO A 8 3.90 2.71 13.69
CA PRO A 8 3.71 4.15 13.97
C PRO A 8 4.99 4.98 13.91
N GLU A 9 6.14 4.38 14.26
CA GLU A 9 7.45 5.04 14.16
C GLU A 9 7.80 5.38 12.70
N ILE A 10 7.58 4.42 11.78
CA ILE A 10 7.80 4.62 10.35
C ILE A 10 6.86 5.69 9.81
N VAL A 11 5.58 5.64 10.22
CA VAL A 11 4.60 6.66 9.85
C VAL A 11 5.04 8.05 10.29
N SER A 12 5.60 8.17 11.51
CA SER A 12 6.10 9.43 12.06
C SER A 12 7.28 10.00 11.25
N ILE A 13 8.19 9.14 10.76
CA ILE A 13 9.29 9.55 9.87
C ILE A 13 8.73 10.18 8.60
N TYR A 14 7.76 9.52 7.96
CA TYR A 14 7.13 10.02 6.73
C TYR A 14 6.35 11.33 6.98
N GLN A 15 5.64 11.45 8.09
CA GLN A 15 4.95 12.67 8.52
C GLN A 15 5.90 13.85 8.71
N SER A 16 7.10 13.61 9.26
CA SER A 16 8.12 14.66 9.41
C SER A 16 8.60 15.24 8.06
N GLN A 17 8.43 14.47 6.98
CA GLN A 17 8.78 14.87 5.61
C GLN A 17 7.58 15.42 4.84
N GLY A 18 6.45 15.70 5.50
CA GLY A 18 5.23 16.20 4.87
C GLY A 18 4.42 15.14 4.12
N GLN A 19 4.76 13.85 4.30
CA GLN A 19 4.00 12.74 3.73
C GLN A 19 2.99 12.21 4.75
N ARG A 20 2.02 11.41 4.31
CA ARG A 20 1.05 10.78 5.23
C ARG A 20 0.67 9.40 4.72
N LEU A 21 0.27 8.55 5.66
CA LEU A 21 -0.39 7.29 5.33
C LEU A 21 -1.70 7.60 4.59
N ILE A 22 -1.93 6.92 3.47
CA ILE A 22 -3.14 7.08 2.67
C ILE A 22 -4.12 5.98 3.02
N GLU A 23 -5.26 6.36 3.56
CA GLU A 23 -6.42 5.49 3.64
C GLU A 23 -7.13 5.49 2.29
N VAL A 24 -7.52 4.30 1.84
CA VAL A 24 -8.22 4.13 0.57
C VAL A 24 -9.70 4.31 0.79
N ASP A 25 -10.30 5.28 0.10
CA ASP A 25 -11.76 5.40 0.02
C ASP A 25 -12.31 4.43 -1.05
N GLU A 26 -12.63 3.22 -0.62
CA GLU A 26 -13.19 2.20 -1.52
C GLU A 26 -14.56 2.58 -2.06
N SER A 27 -15.36 3.32 -1.28
CA SER A 27 -16.70 3.74 -1.68
C SER A 27 -16.60 4.70 -2.85
N MET A 28 -15.76 5.72 -2.74
CA MET A 28 -15.46 6.65 -3.84
C MET A 28 -14.90 5.91 -5.06
N CYS A 29 -14.00 4.94 -4.87
CA CYS A 29 -13.45 4.16 -5.98
C CYS A 29 -14.55 3.38 -6.74
N LYS A 30 -15.50 2.78 -6.01
CA LYS A 30 -16.64 2.06 -6.60
C LYS A 30 -17.67 2.99 -7.24
N GLU A 31 -17.88 4.18 -6.68
CA GLU A 31 -18.74 5.20 -7.30
C GLU A 31 -18.20 5.66 -8.65
N GLN A 32 -16.88 5.90 -8.74
CA GLN A 32 -16.23 6.33 -9.98
C GLN A 32 -16.13 5.21 -11.02
N ALA A 33 -15.95 3.96 -10.57
CA ALA A 33 -15.86 2.80 -11.43
C ALA A 33 -16.59 1.59 -10.79
N PRO A 34 -17.90 1.42 -11.07
CA PRO A 34 -18.71 0.36 -10.45
C PRO A 34 -18.23 -1.06 -10.72
N GLY A 35 -17.51 -1.29 -11.82
CA GLY A 35 -16.89 -2.58 -12.16
C GLY A 35 -15.48 -2.78 -11.59
N LEU A 36 -14.95 -1.83 -10.82
CA LEU A 36 -13.60 -1.90 -10.27
C LEU A 36 -13.50 -3.01 -9.21
N LYS A 37 -12.51 -3.88 -9.38
CA LYS A 37 -12.11 -4.86 -8.39
C LYS A 37 -10.94 -4.34 -7.58
N ILE A 38 -11.12 -4.19 -6.28
CA ILE A 38 -10.06 -3.75 -5.37
C ILE A 38 -9.34 -4.99 -4.86
N ILE A 39 -8.08 -5.16 -5.26
CA ILE A 39 -7.21 -6.24 -4.77
C ILE A 39 -6.39 -5.71 -3.60
N LYS A 40 -6.46 -6.40 -2.46
CA LYS A 40 -5.64 -6.16 -1.28
C LYS A 40 -4.65 -7.30 -1.09
N ALA A 41 -3.43 -6.97 -0.71
CA ALA A 41 -2.37 -7.94 -0.46
C ALA A 41 -1.29 -7.31 0.44
N HIS A 42 -0.42 -8.15 0.98
CA HIS A 42 0.72 -7.72 1.78
C HIS A 42 1.87 -7.21 0.91
N LEU A 43 1.78 -5.97 0.42
CA LEU A 43 2.61 -5.50 -0.69
C LEU A 43 3.84 -4.70 -0.27
N VAL A 44 3.92 -4.16 0.94
CA VAL A 44 5.02 -3.25 1.33
C VAL A 44 5.97 -3.83 2.37
N GLU A 45 7.23 -3.46 2.23
CA GLU A 45 8.30 -3.73 3.18
C GLU A 45 8.98 -2.42 3.57
N TYR A 46 9.50 -2.39 4.78
CA TYR A 46 10.29 -1.27 5.28
C TYR A 46 11.78 -1.61 5.23
N ASP A 47 12.51 -0.89 4.39
CA ASP A 47 13.96 -0.93 4.38
C ASP A 47 14.51 -0.02 5.49
N ARG A 48 15.03 -0.65 6.54
CA ARG A 48 15.56 0.03 7.73
C ARG A 48 16.83 0.83 7.44
N TYR A 49 17.58 0.51 6.40
CA TYR A 49 18.82 1.22 6.09
C TYR A 49 18.56 2.55 5.39
N SER A 50 17.58 2.57 4.48
CA SER A 50 17.19 3.79 3.76
C SER A 50 16.01 4.53 4.39
N HIS A 51 15.37 3.95 5.42
CA HIS A 51 14.14 4.46 6.03
C HIS A 51 12.99 4.61 5.01
N LEU A 52 12.92 3.68 4.05
CA LEU A 52 11.92 3.73 2.98
C LEU A 52 10.97 2.53 3.01
N ILE A 53 9.68 2.84 2.95
CA ILE A 53 8.61 1.90 2.58
C ILE A 53 8.67 1.70 1.06
N ARG A 54 8.79 0.44 0.64
CA ARG A 54 8.81 0.04 -0.77
C ARG A 54 7.90 -1.16 -0.98
N HIS A 55 7.47 -1.38 -2.21
CA HIS A 55 6.78 -2.64 -2.53
C HIS A 55 7.77 -3.80 -2.52
N ASN A 56 7.36 -4.97 -2.02
CA ASN A 56 8.04 -6.21 -2.35
C ASN A 56 7.72 -6.54 -3.83
N PRO A 57 8.71 -6.53 -4.73
CA PRO A 57 8.47 -6.69 -6.16
C PRO A 57 7.96 -8.09 -6.51
N GLU A 58 8.37 -9.12 -5.78
CA GLU A 58 7.96 -10.50 -6.02
C GLU A 58 6.51 -10.73 -5.61
N ILE A 59 6.12 -10.28 -4.42
CA ILE A 59 4.71 -10.37 -3.97
C ILE A 59 3.81 -9.54 -4.90
N LEU A 60 4.26 -8.35 -5.30
CA LEU A 60 3.50 -7.51 -6.24
C LEU A 60 3.31 -8.20 -7.58
N ALA A 61 4.38 -8.77 -8.16
CA ALA A 61 4.31 -9.48 -9.44
C ALA A 61 3.37 -10.71 -9.35
N GLN A 62 3.50 -11.52 -8.30
CA GLN A 62 2.63 -12.67 -8.07
C GLN A 62 1.17 -12.25 -7.90
N THR A 63 0.91 -11.14 -7.20
CA THR A 63 -0.46 -10.62 -7.02
C THR A 63 -1.07 -10.22 -8.36
N ILE A 64 -0.30 -9.60 -9.25
CA ILE A 64 -0.77 -9.16 -10.58
C ILE A 64 -0.96 -10.35 -11.53
N LEU A 65 -0.02 -11.30 -11.55
CA LEU A 65 -0.05 -12.44 -12.47
C LEU A 65 -1.13 -13.47 -12.12
N ASN A 66 -1.51 -13.55 -10.83
CA ASN A 66 -2.55 -14.47 -10.34
C ASN A 66 -3.91 -13.77 -10.14
N LEU A 67 -4.14 -12.62 -10.80
CA LEU A 67 -5.42 -11.95 -10.71
C LEU A 67 -6.54 -12.83 -11.30
N PRO A 68 -7.62 -13.11 -10.55
CA PRO A 68 -8.74 -13.90 -11.02
C PRO A 68 -9.71 -13.10 -11.89
#